data_AF-A0A4Q3RX65-F1
#
_entry.id   AF-A0A4Q3RX65-F1
#
_cell.length_a   1.000
_cell.length_b   1.000
_cell.length_c   1.000
_cell.angle_alpha   90.00
_cell.angle_beta   90.00
_cell.angle_gamma   90.00
#
_symmetry.space_group_name_H-M   'P 1'
#
loop_
_entity.id
_entity.type
_entity.pdbx_description
1 polymer ?
#
loop_
_entity_poly.entity_id
_entity_poly.type
_entity_poly.pdbx_seq_one_letter_code
_entity_poly.pdbx_strand_id
1 'polypeptide(L)'
;MKYRRLGRTGLYVSEICLGAMTFAEESTGMWGAIGAVAQPGVDAMVERALGAGVNFIDTADVYSAGQSEKMVGQALRNLGVKRSDVVIATKVYGEMGRGPNDRGASRGHIMDGVKASLDRMGLDHIDLFQIHANDPVTPVEETLRALDDLVSQGLVRYIGCSNWQAWKMMKAHGISDRMGYARFESVQAYYSIAGRDLERDVVPMLEDQQMGLMVWSPLAGGLLSGKFGPDETPEGARRASFDFPPVDRDRAWPCVAAMRRIAEARGVSVARIALAYV
;
A
#
# COMPACT_ATOMS: atom_id res chain seq x y z
N MET A 1 7.91 -3.86 18.40
CA MET A 1 7.07 -4.16 17.22
C MET A 1 6.47 -5.56 17.35
N LYS A 2 5.25 -5.78 16.86
CA LYS A 2 4.70 -7.13 16.65
C LYS A 2 4.79 -7.48 15.17
N TYR A 3 5.00 -8.76 14.87
CA TYR A 3 5.09 -9.27 13.50
C TYR A 3 3.99 -10.29 13.26
N ARG A 4 3.47 -10.31 12.03
CA ARG A 4 2.43 -11.23 11.55
C ARG A 4 2.89 -11.86 10.25
N ARG A 5 2.39 -13.06 9.98
CA ARG A 5 2.57 -13.68 8.66
C ARG A 5 1.79 -12.88 7.62
N LEU A 6 2.38 -12.68 6.45
CA LEU A 6 1.68 -12.11 5.29
C LEU A 6 0.80 -13.21 4.68
N GLY A 7 -0.49 -13.20 5.02
CA GLY A 7 -1.43 -14.24 4.61
C GLY A 7 -0.96 -15.64 5.02
N ARG A 8 -1.02 -16.59 4.09
CA ARG A 8 -0.61 -17.99 4.29
C ARG A 8 0.87 -18.23 3.98
N THR A 9 1.66 -17.20 3.71
CA THR A 9 3.10 -17.34 3.42
C THR A 9 3.93 -17.60 4.68
N GLY A 10 5.23 -17.87 4.49
CA GLY A 10 6.23 -17.90 5.56
C GLY A 10 6.86 -16.53 5.86
N LEU A 11 6.47 -15.47 5.14
CA LEU A 11 7.03 -14.14 5.29
C LEU A 11 6.40 -13.42 6.50
N TYR A 12 7.23 -12.87 7.38
CA TYR A 12 6.77 -12.07 8.51
C TYR A 12 6.94 -10.57 8.25
N VAL A 13 5.85 -9.82 8.41
CA VAL A 13 5.80 -8.36 8.28
C VAL A 13 5.40 -7.72 9.60
N SER A 14 5.89 -6.52 9.87
CA SER A 14 5.46 -5.71 11.01
C SER A 14 3.98 -5.33 10.89
N GLU A 15 3.24 -5.28 12.02
CA GLU A 15 1.83 -4.85 12.04
C GLU A 15 1.63 -3.42 11.49
N ILE A 16 2.68 -2.59 11.57
CA ILE A 16 2.73 -1.28 10.94
C ILE A 16 3.58 -1.35 9.68
N CYS A 17 3.07 -0.81 8.57
CA CYS A 17 3.79 -0.66 7.30
C CYS A 17 4.06 0.84 7.04
N LEU A 18 5.27 1.18 6.59
CA LEU A 18 5.61 2.52 6.16
C LEU A 18 5.19 2.72 4.69
N GLY A 19 4.14 3.49 4.45
CA GLY A 19 3.75 3.91 3.11
C GLY A 19 4.58 5.09 2.60
N ALA A 20 4.93 5.06 1.32
CA ALA A 20 5.87 5.99 0.68
C ALA A 20 5.22 6.96 -0.34
N MET A 21 3.89 7.06 -0.38
CA MET A 21 3.15 7.86 -1.39
C MET A 21 3.52 9.35 -1.39
N THR A 22 3.97 9.89 -0.26
CA THR A 22 4.36 11.31 -0.13
C THR A 22 5.82 11.59 -0.44
N PHE A 23 6.62 10.57 -0.78
CA PHE A 23 8.05 10.71 -1.03
C PHE A 23 8.26 11.21 -2.46
N ALA A 24 8.74 12.44 -2.58
CA ALA A 24 9.10 13.09 -3.83
C ALA A 24 9.96 14.31 -3.53
N GLU A 25 10.99 14.55 -4.34
CA GLU A 25 11.79 15.78 -4.26
C GLU A 25 10.98 16.97 -4.78
N GLU A 26 10.28 16.76 -5.89
CA GLU A 26 9.34 17.70 -6.50
C GLU A 26 8.22 16.90 -7.17
N SER A 27 6.98 17.32 -7.01
CA SER A 27 5.83 16.64 -7.61
C SER A 27 4.98 17.62 -8.42
N THR A 28 4.49 17.16 -9.57
CA THR A 28 3.68 17.96 -10.50
C THR A 28 2.39 17.25 -10.89
N GLY A 29 1.48 17.97 -11.53
CA GLY A 29 0.17 17.45 -11.91
C GLY A 29 -0.62 16.94 -10.71
N MET A 30 -1.23 15.76 -10.83
CA MET A 30 -2.02 15.13 -9.76
C MET A 30 -1.20 14.84 -8.49
N TRP A 31 0.13 14.69 -8.60
CA TRP A 31 0.99 14.39 -7.46
C TRP A 31 1.41 15.61 -6.63
N GLY A 32 1.23 16.83 -7.17
CA GLY A 32 1.68 18.08 -6.54
C GLY A 32 1.16 18.32 -5.11
N ALA A 33 -0.04 17.81 -4.80
CA ALA A 33 -0.64 17.93 -3.46
C ALA A 33 -0.22 16.80 -2.49
N ILE A 34 0.57 15.82 -2.95
CA ILE A 34 0.86 14.57 -2.25
C ILE A 34 2.36 14.41 -2.00
N GLY A 35 3.18 14.52 -3.05
CA GLY A 35 4.63 14.37 -2.98
C GLY A 35 5.30 15.60 -2.38
N ALA A 36 5.69 15.52 -1.11
CA ALA A 36 6.12 16.69 -0.34
C ALA A 36 7.28 16.39 0.63
N VAL A 37 7.87 15.19 0.58
CA VAL A 37 8.97 14.79 1.46
C VAL A 37 10.21 14.51 0.61
N ALA A 38 11.18 15.44 0.67
CA ALA A 38 12.49 15.34 0.02
C ALA A 38 13.40 14.30 0.70
N GLN A 39 14.49 13.89 0.03
CA GLN A 39 15.31 12.75 0.44
C GLN A 39 15.77 12.77 1.92
N PRO A 40 16.24 13.88 2.52
CA PRO A 40 16.63 13.88 3.93
C PRO A 40 15.47 13.53 4.89
N GLY A 41 14.25 13.96 4.53
CA GLY A 41 13.05 13.61 5.28
C GLY A 41 12.66 12.14 5.09
N VAL A 42 12.84 11.60 3.88
CA VAL A 42 12.64 10.17 3.61
C VAL A 42 13.62 9.34 4.43
N ASP A 43 14.90 9.68 4.43
CA ASP A 43 15.94 8.99 5.21
C ASP A 43 15.57 8.97 6.70
N ALA A 44 15.19 10.11 7.26
CA ALA A 44 14.78 10.22 8.66
C ALA A 44 13.52 9.40 8.98
N MET A 45 12.54 9.36 8.07
CA MET A 45 11.31 8.57 8.24
C MET A 45 11.60 7.06 8.18
N VAL A 46 12.43 6.62 7.22
CA VAL A 46 12.85 5.22 7.08
C VAL A 46 13.67 4.79 8.28
N GLU A 47 14.68 5.58 8.68
CA GLU A 47 15.50 5.32 9.87
C GLU A 47 14.62 5.17 11.12
N ARG A 48 13.67 6.09 11.33
CA ARG A 48 12.77 6.04 12.49
C ARG A 48 11.87 4.81 12.46
N ALA A 49 11.34 4.43 11.30
CA ALA A 49 10.50 3.26 11.16
C ALA A 49 11.29 1.98 11.48
N LEU A 50 12.46 1.82 10.87
CA LEU A 50 13.34 0.67 11.10
C LEU A 50 13.80 0.60 12.56
N GLY A 51 14.19 1.73 13.16
CA GLY A 51 14.55 1.82 14.58
C GLY A 51 13.39 1.48 15.54
N ALA A 52 12.13 1.61 15.11
CA ALA A 52 10.95 1.15 15.85
C ALA A 52 10.59 -0.33 15.60
N GLY A 53 11.37 -1.02 14.76
CA GLY A 53 11.18 -2.42 14.37
C GLY A 53 10.24 -2.63 13.18
N VAL A 54 9.79 -1.58 12.48
CA VAL A 54 9.06 -1.75 11.22
C VAL A 54 10.01 -2.42 10.22
N ASN A 55 9.58 -3.50 9.58
CA ASN A 55 10.34 -4.13 8.50
C ASN A 55 9.63 -3.99 7.15
N PHE A 56 8.41 -3.46 7.11
CA PHE A 56 7.57 -3.49 5.91
C PHE A 56 7.39 -2.09 5.31
N ILE A 57 7.82 -1.89 4.07
CA ILE A 57 7.73 -0.62 3.34
C ILE A 57 6.92 -0.83 2.06
N ASP A 58 5.95 0.05 1.83
CA ASP A 58 5.07 0.04 0.66
C ASP A 58 5.27 1.29 -0.22
N THR A 59 5.52 1.08 -1.50
CA THR A 59 5.61 2.12 -2.54
C THR A 59 4.83 1.68 -3.79
N ALA A 60 4.94 2.40 -4.91
CA ALA A 60 4.34 2.03 -6.19
C ALA A 60 5.11 2.70 -7.34
N ASP A 61 5.07 2.08 -8.51
CA ASP A 61 5.59 2.64 -9.76
C ASP A 61 5.10 4.09 -10.02
N VAL A 62 3.81 4.32 -9.84
CA VAL A 62 3.15 5.56 -10.21
C VAL A 62 3.35 6.67 -9.17
N TYR A 63 3.78 6.35 -7.96
CA TYR A 63 3.93 7.34 -6.88
C TYR A 63 4.97 8.39 -7.27
N SER A 64 4.46 9.59 -7.55
CA SER A 64 5.23 10.72 -8.10
C SER A 64 6.06 10.32 -9.32
N ALA A 65 5.45 9.54 -10.23
CA ALA A 65 6.06 9.04 -11.46
C ALA A 65 7.40 8.29 -11.21
N GLY A 66 7.42 7.42 -10.21
CA GLY A 66 8.55 6.57 -9.87
C GLY A 66 9.58 7.21 -8.93
N GLN A 67 9.40 8.48 -8.53
CA GLN A 67 10.31 9.10 -7.57
C GLN A 67 10.29 8.40 -6.21
N SER A 68 9.11 7.99 -5.74
CA SER A 68 8.98 7.31 -4.44
C SER A 68 9.86 6.06 -4.36
N GLU A 69 9.86 5.22 -5.39
CA GLU A 69 10.72 4.03 -5.48
C GLU A 69 12.21 4.37 -5.45
N LYS A 70 12.63 5.38 -6.22
CA LYS A 70 14.02 5.85 -6.21
C LYS A 70 14.47 6.28 -4.82
N MET A 71 13.61 7.03 -4.12
CA MET A 71 13.92 7.57 -2.81
C MET A 71 13.91 6.49 -1.71
N VAL A 72 13.00 5.51 -1.79
CA VAL A 72 13.03 4.33 -0.89
C VAL A 72 14.32 3.56 -1.09
N GLY A 73 14.69 3.24 -2.33
CA GLY A 73 15.94 2.57 -2.65
C GLY A 73 17.17 3.33 -2.15
N GLN A 74 17.19 4.65 -2.35
CA GLN A 74 18.27 5.51 -1.89
C GLN A 74 18.37 5.56 -0.36
N ALA A 75 17.25 5.65 0.35
CA ALA A 75 17.23 5.65 1.81
C ALA A 75 17.81 4.36 2.39
N LEU A 76 17.47 3.20 1.82
CA LEU A 76 18.03 1.91 2.25
C LEU A 76 19.57 1.88 2.07
N ARG A 77 20.10 2.43 0.97
CA ARG A 77 21.54 2.54 0.72
C ARG A 77 22.21 3.51 1.69
N ASN A 78 21.64 4.70 1.87
CA ASN A 78 22.17 5.73 2.77
C ASN A 78 22.29 5.21 4.21
N LEU A 79 21.28 4.45 4.65
CA LEU A 79 21.21 3.88 5.99
C LEU A 79 21.95 2.53 6.14
N GLY A 80 22.55 2.01 5.07
CA GLY A 80 23.26 0.73 5.10
C GLY A 80 22.38 -0.48 5.47
N VAL A 81 21.09 -0.43 5.12
CA VAL A 81 20.10 -1.45 5.50
C VAL A 81 20.36 -2.73 4.74
N LYS A 82 20.52 -3.85 5.45
CA LYS A 82 20.64 -5.15 4.82
C LYS A 82 19.32 -5.52 4.17
N ARG A 83 19.37 -5.95 2.91
CA ARG A 83 18.18 -6.31 2.13
C ARG A 83 17.33 -7.41 2.79
N SER A 84 17.95 -8.30 3.56
CA SER A 84 17.30 -9.38 4.34
C SER A 84 16.42 -8.88 5.48
N ASP A 85 16.64 -7.65 5.95
CA ASP A 85 16.03 -7.12 7.17
C ASP A 85 14.72 -6.38 6.87
N VAL A 86 14.42 -6.16 5.59
CA VAL A 86 13.24 -5.42 5.11
C VAL A 86 12.43 -6.22 4.11
N VAL A 87 11.13 -5.99 4.14
CA VAL A 87 10.13 -6.44 3.18
C VAL A 87 9.71 -5.23 2.35
N ILE A 88 9.94 -5.29 1.04
CA ILE A 88 9.59 -4.23 0.10
C ILE A 88 8.38 -4.66 -0.72
N ALA A 89 7.29 -3.91 -0.58
CA ALA A 89 6.12 -3.97 -1.42
C ALA A 89 6.15 -2.83 -2.46
N THR A 90 5.92 -3.17 -3.73
CA THR A 90 5.60 -2.18 -4.75
C THR A 90 4.45 -2.66 -5.62
N LYS A 91 4.01 -1.80 -6.54
CA LYS A 91 2.80 -2.01 -7.35
C LYS A 91 3.06 -1.63 -8.79
N VAL A 92 2.33 -2.28 -9.68
CA VAL A 92 2.24 -1.95 -11.11
C VAL A 92 0.80 -1.77 -11.51
N TYR A 93 0.51 -0.77 -12.34
CA TYR A 93 -0.75 -0.55 -13.08
C TYR A 93 -0.82 0.87 -13.66
N GLY A 94 -0.24 1.84 -12.95
CA GLY A 94 -0.46 3.25 -13.21
C GLY A 94 0.06 3.69 -14.57
N GLU A 95 -0.40 4.84 -15.05
CA GLU A 95 0.14 5.44 -16.26
C GLU A 95 1.58 5.91 -16.04
N MET A 96 2.54 5.20 -16.64
CA MET A 96 3.98 5.46 -16.51
C MET A 96 4.59 6.09 -17.78
N GLY A 97 3.77 6.37 -18.78
CA GLY A 97 4.16 6.93 -20.06
C GLY A 97 2.93 7.30 -20.89
N ARG A 98 3.15 7.78 -22.12
CA ARG A 98 2.08 8.31 -23.00
C ARG A 98 1.53 7.27 -23.98
N GLY A 99 2.20 6.13 -24.11
CA GLY A 99 1.84 5.07 -25.02
C GLY A 99 0.61 4.28 -24.55
N PRO A 100 -0.09 3.59 -25.46
CA PRO A 100 -1.27 2.80 -25.13
C PRO A 100 -0.98 1.62 -24.18
N ASN A 101 0.27 1.17 -24.12
CA ASN A 101 0.73 0.05 -23.28
C ASN A 101 1.46 0.50 -22.01
N ASP A 102 1.51 1.80 -21.73
CA ASP A 102 2.21 2.35 -20.56
C ASP A 102 1.33 2.37 -19.29
N ARG A 103 0.31 1.51 -19.23
CA ARG A 103 -0.60 1.33 -18.09
C ARG A 103 -1.23 -0.06 -18.08
N GLY A 104 -1.91 -0.40 -16.99
CA GLY A 104 -2.78 -1.58 -16.88
C GLY A 104 -2.09 -2.82 -16.31
N ALA A 105 -2.74 -3.96 -16.45
CA ALA A 105 -2.28 -5.25 -15.94
C ALA A 105 -1.97 -6.25 -17.07
N SER A 106 -1.70 -5.74 -18.28
CA SER A 106 -1.23 -6.54 -19.42
C SER A 106 0.12 -7.16 -19.13
N ARG A 107 0.41 -8.31 -19.74
CA ARG A 107 1.71 -8.97 -19.60
C ARG A 107 2.86 -8.03 -19.94
N GLY A 108 2.77 -7.29 -21.06
CA GLY A 108 3.83 -6.37 -21.48
C GLY A 108 4.12 -5.33 -20.40
N HIS A 109 3.09 -4.64 -19.92
CA HIS A 109 3.24 -3.60 -18.90
C HIS A 109 3.77 -4.15 -17.57
N ILE A 110 3.31 -5.33 -17.13
CA ILE A 110 3.81 -5.98 -15.91
C ILE A 110 5.30 -6.33 -16.02
N MET A 111 5.71 -6.92 -17.16
CA MET A 111 7.09 -7.37 -17.38
C MET A 111 8.07 -6.20 -17.48
N ASP A 112 7.66 -5.09 -18.07
CA ASP A 112 8.49 -3.88 -18.14
C ASP A 112 8.47 -3.11 -16.80
N GLY A 113 7.30 -3.03 -16.17
CA GLY A 113 7.07 -2.35 -14.90
C GLY A 113 7.91 -2.92 -13.76
N VAL A 114 8.00 -4.25 -13.61
CA VAL A 114 8.83 -4.87 -12.57
C VAL A 114 10.32 -4.54 -12.75
N LYS A 115 10.83 -4.58 -13.99
CA LYS A 115 12.25 -4.29 -14.29
C LYS A 115 12.56 -2.83 -13.99
N ALA A 116 11.67 -1.93 -14.41
CA ALA A 116 11.83 -0.50 -14.15
C ALA A 116 11.75 -0.18 -12.65
N SER A 117 10.89 -0.88 -11.89
CA SER A 117 10.78 -0.70 -10.44
C SER A 117 12.02 -1.18 -9.70
N LEU A 118 12.56 -2.34 -10.07
CA LEU A 118 13.82 -2.89 -9.55
C LEU A 118 15.00 -1.95 -9.83
N ASP A 119 15.11 -1.44 -11.06
CA ASP A 119 16.13 -0.46 -11.45
C ASP A 119 16.04 0.84 -10.63
N ARG A 120 14.83 1.42 -10.53
CA ARG A 120 14.60 2.64 -9.73
C ARG A 120 15.02 2.46 -8.28
N MET A 121 14.66 1.33 -7.66
CA MET A 121 15.02 1.05 -6.27
C MET A 121 16.49 0.61 -6.12
N GLY A 122 17.13 0.15 -7.18
CA GLY A 122 18.45 -0.49 -7.13
C GLY A 122 18.42 -1.79 -6.33
N LEU A 123 17.42 -2.65 -6.60
CA LEU A 123 17.20 -3.92 -5.92
C LEU A 123 17.17 -5.07 -6.94
N ASP A 124 17.58 -6.27 -6.49
CA ASP A 124 17.55 -7.47 -7.35
C ASP A 124 16.21 -8.22 -7.31
N HIS A 125 15.41 -8.00 -6.25
CA HIS A 125 14.09 -8.60 -6.11
C HIS A 125 13.13 -7.75 -5.26
N ILE A 126 11.83 -7.95 -5.49
CA ILE A 126 10.72 -7.40 -4.72
C ILE A 126 10.11 -8.51 -3.84
N ASP A 127 9.78 -8.21 -2.57
CA ASP A 127 9.15 -9.22 -1.71
C ASP A 127 7.68 -9.41 -2.04
N LEU A 128 6.95 -8.31 -2.25
CA LEU A 128 5.54 -8.34 -2.61
C LEU A 128 5.27 -7.40 -3.81
N PHE A 129 4.88 -7.97 -4.94
CA PHE A 129 4.51 -7.20 -6.13
C PHE A 129 3.00 -7.24 -6.35
N GLN A 130 2.38 -6.07 -6.46
CA GLN A 130 0.92 -5.96 -6.42
C GLN A 130 0.37 -5.35 -7.71
N ILE A 131 -0.79 -5.84 -8.16
CA ILE A 131 -1.58 -5.12 -9.18
C ILE A 131 -2.34 -3.99 -8.49
N HIS A 132 -2.03 -2.73 -8.83
CA HIS A 132 -2.48 -1.56 -8.08
C HIS A 132 -4.00 -1.31 -8.17
N ALA A 133 -4.65 -1.73 -9.26
CA ALA A 133 -6.08 -1.48 -9.46
C ALA A 133 -6.73 -2.55 -10.34
N ASN A 134 -8.04 -2.39 -10.56
CA ASN A 134 -8.81 -3.25 -11.43
C ASN A 134 -8.59 -2.90 -12.91
N ASP A 135 -8.05 -3.85 -13.68
CA ASP A 135 -8.03 -3.77 -15.13
C ASP A 135 -9.28 -4.46 -15.73
N PRO A 136 -10.13 -3.75 -16.50
CA PRO A 136 -11.27 -4.33 -17.20
C PRO A 136 -10.92 -4.87 -18.60
N VAL A 137 -9.74 -4.56 -19.12
CA VAL A 137 -9.30 -4.92 -20.48
C VAL A 137 -8.51 -6.23 -20.47
N THR A 138 -7.53 -6.36 -19.58
CA THR A 138 -6.69 -7.57 -19.53
C THR A 138 -7.40 -8.73 -18.82
N PRO A 139 -7.46 -9.92 -19.44
CA PRO A 139 -7.95 -11.14 -18.77
C PRO A 139 -7.11 -11.50 -17.54
N VAL A 140 -7.75 -11.96 -16.47
CA VAL A 140 -7.09 -12.32 -15.21
C VAL A 140 -6.05 -13.44 -15.42
N GLU A 141 -6.31 -14.34 -16.37
CA GLU A 141 -5.41 -15.43 -16.78
C GLU A 141 -4.07 -14.91 -17.32
N GLU A 142 -4.09 -13.83 -18.12
CA GLU A 142 -2.88 -13.22 -18.66
C GLU A 142 -2.08 -12.52 -17.54
N THR A 143 -2.76 -11.74 -16.70
CA THR A 143 -2.16 -11.08 -15.54
C THR A 143 -1.51 -12.09 -14.60
N LEU A 144 -2.21 -13.17 -14.23
CA LEU A 144 -1.68 -14.20 -13.35
C LEU A 144 -0.50 -14.94 -13.97
N ARG A 145 -0.54 -15.27 -15.27
CA ARG A 145 0.61 -15.90 -15.93
C ARG A 145 1.83 -14.99 -15.93
N ALA A 146 1.65 -13.69 -16.19
CA ALA A 146 2.74 -12.73 -16.14
C ALA A 146 3.37 -12.68 -14.73
N LEU A 147 2.54 -12.58 -13.69
CA LEU A 147 3.00 -12.56 -12.30
C LEU A 147 3.69 -13.88 -11.89
N ASP A 148 3.17 -15.02 -12.31
CA ASP A 148 3.77 -16.35 -12.08
C ASP A 148 5.17 -16.48 -12.72
N ASP A 149 5.33 -15.95 -13.94
CA ASP A 149 6.63 -15.90 -14.60
C ASP A 149 7.64 -15.06 -13.82
N LEU A 150 7.22 -13.95 -13.19
CA LEU A 150 8.10 -13.12 -12.37
C LEU A 150 8.52 -13.82 -11.08
N VAL A 151 7.61 -14.59 -10.47
CA VAL A 151 7.93 -15.44 -9.31
C VAL A 151 8.92 -16.52 -9.72
N SER A 152 8.68 -17.20 -10.84
CA SER A 152 9.56 -18.25 -11.37
C SER A 152 10.95 -17.73 -11.72
N GLN A 153 11.06 -16.48 -12.17
CA GLN A 153 12.34 -15.80 -12.44
C GLN A 153 13.07 -15.32 -11.18
N GLY A 154 12.43 -15.35 -10.02
CA GLY A 154 13.00 -14.83 -8.76
C GLY A 154 13.03 -13.31 -8.63
N LEU A 155 12.41 -12.58 -9.57
CA LEU A 155 12.30 -11.11 -9.52
C LEU A 155 11.32 -10.65 -8.43
N VAL A 156 10.35 -11.51 -8.12
CA VAL A 156 9.31 -11.27 -7.11
C VAL A 156 9.19 -12.51 -6.23
N ARG A 157 9.01 -12.35 -4.91
CA ARG A 157 8.77 -13.49 -4.00
C ARG A 157 7.30 -13.85 -3.88
N TYR A 158 6.44 -12.86 -3.66
CA TYR A 158 5.00 -13.03 -3.50
C TYR A 158 4.23 -12.00 -4.31
N ILE A 159 3.00 -12.33 -4.66
CA ILE A 159 2.14 -11.45 -5.45
C ILE A 159 0.91 -11.05 -4.65
N GLY A 160 0.40 -9.85 -4.91
CA GLY A 160 -0.81 -9.33 -4.30
C GLY A 160 -1.65 -8.54 -5.30
N CYS A 161 -2.79 -8.04 -4.84
CA CYS A 161 -3.62 -7.12 -5.60
C CYS A 161 -4.06 -5.96 -4.71
N SER A 162 -4.61 -4.91 -5.30
CA SER A 162 -5.10 -3.76 -4.54
C SER A 162 -6.48 -3.33 -5.04
N ASN A 163 -7.39 -3.11 -4.09
CA ASN A 163 -8.78 -2.70 -4.33
C ASN A 163 -9.58 -3.64 -5.25
N TRP A 164 -9.25 -4.94 -5.27
CA TRP A 164 -10.03 -5.96 -5.97
C TRP A 164 -11.22 -6.42 -5.13
N GLN A 165 -12.30 -6.83 -5.80
CA GLN A 165 -13.50 -7.38 -5.16
C GLN A 165 -13.27 -8.84 -4.75
N ALA A 166 -13.98 -9.29 -3.71
CA ALA A 166 -13.88 -10.66 -3.21
C ALA A 166 -14.09 -11.73 -4.29
N TRP A 167 -15.13 -11.57 -5.13
CA TRP A 167 -15.42 -12.51 -6.22
C TRP A 167 -14.29 -12.58 -7.26
N LYS A 168 -13.61 -11.47 -7.52
CA LYS A 168 -12.52 -11.41 -8.51
C LYS A 168 -11.26 -12.06 -7.96
N MET A 169 -10.98 -11.89 -6.67
CA MET A 169 -9.91 -12.59 -5.97
C MET A 169 -10.16 -14.10 -5.95
N MET A 170 -11.39 -14.55 -5.67
CA MET A 170 -11.77 -15.96 -5.75
C MET A 170 -11.65 -16.52 -7.17
N LYS A 171 -12.06 -15.77 -8.20
CA LYS A 171 -11.83 -16.15 -9.60
C LYS A 171 -10.34 -16.33 -9.88
N ALA A 172 -9.49 -15.40 -9.43
CA ALA A 172 -8.05 -15.48 -9.60
C ALA A 172 -7.47 -16.73 -8.91
N HIS A 173 -7.89 -17.04 -7.68
CA HIS A 173 -7.48 -18.26 -6.98
C HIS A 173 -7.91 -19.52 -7.72
N GLY A 174 -9.14 -19.59 -8.23
CA GLY A 174 -9.58 -20.74 -9.02
C GLY A 174 -8.76 -20.95 -10.30
N ILE A 175 -8.31 -19.86 -10.95
CA ILE A 175 -7.40 -19.92 -12.10
C ILE A 175 -6.02 -20.42 -11.65
N SER A 176 -5.45 -19.85 -10.59
CA SER A 176 -4.15 -20.27 -10.06
C SER A 176 -4.14 -21.74 -9.65
N ASP A 177 -5.15 -22.21 -8.93
CA ASP A 177 -5.27 -23.61 -8.51
C ASP A 177 -5.38 -24.56 -9.72
N ARG A 178 -6.12 -24.17 -10.77
CA ARG A 178 -6.25 -24.96 -12.01
C ARG A 178 -4.97 -25.00 -12.84
N MET A 179 -4.27 -23.88 -12.94
CA MET A 179 -3.12 -23.71 -13.84
C MET A 179 -1.77 -23.93 -13.16
N GLY A 180 -1.76 -24.08 -11.83
CA GLY A 180 -0.54 -24.17 -11.02
C GLY A 180 0.22 -22.84 -10.93
N TYR A 181 -0.44 -21.70 -11.10
CA TYR A 181 0.19 -20.39 -10.98
C TYR A 181 0.31 -19.94 -9.53
N ALA A 182 1.21 -19.01 -9.26
CA ALA A 182 1.23 -18.24 -8.02
C ALA A 182 -0.16 -17.67 -7.68
N ARG A 183 -0.49 -17.66 -6.38
CA ARG A 183 -1.73 -17.09 -5.83
C ARG A 183 -1.47 -15.70 -5.28
N PHE A 184 -2.51 -14.86 -5.26
CA PHE A 184 -2.45 -13.63 -4.48
C PHE A 184 -2.40 -13.94 -2.98
N GLU A 185 -1.36 -13.49 -2.31
CA GLU A 185 -1.14 -13.74 -0.87
C GLU A 185 -1.63 -12.58 0.01
N SER A 186 -1.89 -11.44 -0.62
CA SER A 186 -2.46 -10.27 0.02
C SER A 186 -3.39 -9.47 -0.89
N VAL A 187 -4.26 -8.70 -0.25
CA VAL A 187 -4.94 -7.56 -0.85
C VAL A 187 -4.57 -6.29 -0.09
N GLN A 188 -4.23 -5.23 -0.80
CA GLN A 188 -4.15 -3.88 -0.25
C GLN A 188 -5.47 -3.13 -0.47
N ALA A 189 -6.12 -2.67 0.59
CA ALA A 189 -7.46 -2.07 0.50
C ALA A 189 -7.70 -0.97 1.55
N TYR A 190 -8.66 -0.08 1.26
CA TYR A 190 -9.04 0.98 2.19
C TYR A 190 -9.82 0.37 3.35
N TYR A 191 -9.34 0.64 4.56
CA TYR A 191 -10.07 0.29 5.76
C TYR A 191 -9.78 1.31 6.86
N SER A 192 -10.84 1.77 7.51
CA SER A 192 -10.76 2.62 8.70
C SER A 192 -12.07 2.54 9.47
N ILE A 193 -12.14 3.12 10.66
CA ILE A 193 -13.40 3.22 11.40
C ILE A 193 -14.52 3.91 10.61
N ALA A 194 -14.17 4.78 9.65
CA ALA A 194 -15.11 5.52 8.81
C ALA A 194 -15.33 4.90 7.42
N GLY A 195 -14.60 3.86 7.06
CA GLY A 195 -14.72 3.14 5.79
C GLY A 195 -14.55 1.65 6.01
N ARG A 196 -15.66 0.93 6.11
CA ARG A 196 -15.74 -0.46 6.60
C ARG A 196 -16.34 -1.42 5.58
N ASP A 197 -16.43 -1.01 4.32
CA ASP A 197 -17.10 -1.78 3.26
C ASP A 197 -16.50 -3.18 3.08
N LEU A 198 -15.19 -3.34 3.36
CA LEU A 198 -14.49 -4.63 3.29
C LEU A 198 -15.10 -5.70 4.22
N GLU A 199 -15.72 -5.31 5.33
CA GLU A 199 -16.30 -6.25 6.30
C GLU A 199 -17.45 -7.08 5.71
N ARG A 200 -18.06 -6.61 4.62
CA ARG A 200 -19.22 -7.26 4.01
C ARG A 200 -18.87 -8.58 3.33
N ASP A 201 -17.80 -8.61 2.54
CA ASP A 201 -17.46 -9.73 1.67
C ASP A 201 -15.96 -9.97 1.52
N VAL A 202 -15.12 -8.93 1.54
CA VAL A 202 -13.67 -9.07 1.45
C VAL A 202 -13.11 -9.72 2.71
N VAL A 203 -13.39 -9.20 3.91
CA VAL A 203 -12.84 -9.76 5.17
C VAL A 203 -13.21 -11.23 5.35
N PRO A 204 -14.49 -11.66 5.23
CA PRO A 204 -14.83 -13.09 5.31
C PRO A 204 -14.06 -13.94 4.29
N MET A 205 -13.86 -13.45 3.07
CA MET A 205 -13.08 -14.15 2.05
C MET A 205 -11.59 -14.23 2.43
N LEU A 206 -11.01 -13.16 2.98
CA LEU A 206 -9.61 -13.17 3.42
C LEU A 206 -9.39 -14.16 4.57
N GLU A 207 -10.34 -14.28 5.50
CA GLU A 207 -10.30 -15.27 6.57
C GLU A 207 -10.35 -16.71 6.03
N ASP A 208 -11.29 -16.99 5.11
CA ASP A 208 -11.46 -18.30 4.48
C ASP A 208 -10.24 -18.71 3.64
N GLN A 209 -9.72 -17.79 2.82
CA GLN A 209 -8.58 -18.04 1.93
C GLN A 209 -7.22 -17.85 2.61
N GLN A 210 -7.21 -17.40 3.86
CA GLN A 210 -6.01 -17.06 4.64
C GLN A 210 -5.12 -16.04 3.92
N MET A 211 -5.72 -15.05 3.27
CA MET A 211 -5.02 -13.94 2.61
C MET A 211 -4.75 -12.79 3.57
N GLY A 212 -3.63 -12.08 3.39
CA GLY A 212 -3.29 -10.90 4.20
C GLY A 212 -4.05 -9.64 3.76
N LEU A 213 -4.50 -8.82 4.71
CA LEU A 213 -5.00 -7.47 4.45
C LEU A 213 -3.90 -6.44 4.72
N MET A 214 -3.53 -5.68 3.69
CA MET A 214 -2.73 -4.46 3.83
C MET A 214 -3.66 -3.25 3.82
N VAL A 215 -3.79 -2.56 4.95
CA VAL A 215 -4.68 -1.41 5.04
C VAL A 215 -3.98 -0.14 4.56
N TRP A 216 -4.60 0.56 3.62
CA TRP A 216 -4.19 1.92 3.26
C TRP A 216 -5.17 2.96 3.81
N SER A 217 -4.66 4.17 4.06
CA SER A 217 -5.39 5.29 4.69
C SER A 217 -6.19 4.91 5.97
N PRO A 218 -5.58 4.24 6.97
CA PRO A 218 -6.29 3.91 8.22
C PRO A 218 -6.75 5.16 9.00
N LEU A 219 -6.16 6.32 8.70
CA LEU A 219 -6.58 7.62 9.26
C LEU A 219 -7.49 8.43 8.32
N ALA A 220 -7.97 7.84 7.21
CA ALA A 220 -8.75 8.50 6.17
C ALA A 220 -8.12 9.84 5.71
N GLY A 221 -6.90 9.80 5.17
CA GLY A 221 -6.19 11.01 4.73
C GLY A 221 -5.81 11.98 5.85
N GLY A 222 -5.95 11.57 7.11
CA GLY A 222 -5.69 12.37 8.31
C GLY A 222 -6.95 12.86 9.03
N LEU A 223 -8.14 12.67 8.44
CA LEU A 223 -9.43 13.04 9.05
C LEU A 223 -9.58 12.47 10.47
N LEU A 224 -9.17 11.21 10.65
CA LEU A 224 -9.29 10.47 11.90
C LEU A 224 -8.10 10.69 12.85
N SER A 225 -7.25 11.68 12.58
CA SER A 225 -6.10 12.01 13.46
C SER A 225 -6.50 12.70 14.76
N GLY A 226 -7.73 13.21 14.84
CA GLY A 226 -8.23 14.04 15.94
C GLY A 226 -7.96 15.54 15.76
N LYS A 227 -7.22 15.94 14.73
CA LYS A 227 -6.93 17.34 14.40
C LYS A 227 -8.07 18.07 13.67
N PHE A 228 -9.01 17.32 13.09
CA PHE A 228 -10.16 17.87 12.36
C PHE A 228 -11.41 17.80 13.23
N GLY A 229 -12.30 18.77 13.07
CA GLY A 229 -13.64 18.80 13.64
C GLY A 229 -14.65 19.43 12.67
N PRO A 230 -15.95 19.42 13.01
CA PRO A 230 -16.99 20.02 12.16
C PRO A 230 -16.68 21.47 11.73
N ASP A 231 -16.08 22.25 12.64
CA ASP A 231 -15.72 23.66 12.44
C ASP A 231 -14.20 23.92 12.48
N GLU A 232 -13.39 22.85 12.47
CA GLU A 232 -11.94 22.95 12.69
C GLU A 232 -11.17 22.21 11.60
N THR A 233 -10.47 22.97 10.76
CA THR A 233 -9.56 22.46 9.72
C THR A 233 -8.16 23.03 9.98
N PRO A 234 -7.15 22.20 10.29
CA PRO A 234 -5.81 22.71 10.51
C PRO A 234 -5.19 23.31 9.24
N GLU A 235 -4.51 24.45 9.40
CA GLU A 235 -3.74 25.06 8.33
C GLU A 235 -2.63 24.12 7.83
N GLY A 236 -2.43 24.05 6.51
CA GLY A 236 -1.41 23.20 5.88
C GLY A 236 -1.68 21.69 5.92
N ALA A 237 -2.84 21.24 6.39
CA ALA A 237 -3.15 19.81 6.41
C ALA A 237 -3.44 19.28 4.99
N ARG A 238 -2.82 18.17 4.60
CA ARG A 238 -2.99 17.55 3.27
C ARG A 238 -4.46 17.38 2.85
N ARG A 239 -5.33 16.97 3.78
CA ARG A 239 -6.76 16.78 3.48
C ARG A 239 -7.50 18.09 3.14
N ALA A 240 -6.97 19.25 3.56
CA ALA A 240 -7.55 20.55 3.21
C ALA A 240 -7.40 20.86 1.70
N SER A 241 -6.33 20.38 1.06
CA SER A 241 -6.09 20.56 -0.39
C SER A 241 -6.41 19.30 -1.22
N PHE A 242 -6.54 18.13 -0.59
CA PHE A 242 -6.83 16.86 -1.25
C PHE A 242 -7.75 15.97 -0.40
N ASP A 243 -9.07 16.02 -0.69
CA ASP A 243 -10.10 15.30 0.08
C ASP A 243 -10.22 13.82 -0.33
N PHE A 244 -9.22 13.03 0.06
CA PHE A 244 -9.14 11.60 -0.25
C PHE A 244 -8.62 10.77 0.94
N PRO A 245 -9.15 9.56 1.19
CA PRO A 245 -10.31 8.95 0.54
C PRO A 245 -11.61 9.71 0.85
N PRO A 246 -12.63 9.60 -0.02
CA PRO A 246 -13.95 10.14 0.25
C PRO A 246 -14.54 9.43 1.48
N VAL A 247 -15.06 10.22 2.42
CA VAL A 247 -15.65 9.72 3.67
C VAL A 247 -16.89 10.54 3.96
N ASP A 248 -17.95 9.87 4.38
CA ASP A 248 -19.14 10.50 4.94
C ASP A 248 -18.77 11.18 6.26
N ARG A 249 -18.67 12.52 6.23
CA ARG A 249 -18.21 13.32 7.36
C ARG A 249 -19.21 13.30 8.53
N ASP A 250 -20.50 13.25 8.23
CA ASP A 250 -21.56 13.21 9.24
C ASP A 250 -21.47 11.91 10.07
N ARG A 251 -21.03 10.82 9.45
CA ARG A 251 -20.72 9.56 10.14
C ARG A 251 -19.33 9.54 10.79
N ALA A 252 -18.35 10.27 10.24
CA ALA A 252 -16.99 10.32 10.76
C ALA A 252 -16.87 11.12 12.06
N TRP A 253 -17.59 12.24 12.20
CA TRP A 253 -17.48 13.11 13.39
C TRP A 253 -17.86 12.44 14.71
N PRO A 254 -18.97 11.67 14.80
CA PRO A 254 -19.26 10.87 15.98
C PRO A 254 -18.13 9.88 16.32
N CYS A 255 -17.48 9.30 15.31
CA CYS A 255 -16.34 8.41 15.52
C CYS A 255 -15.14 9.17 16.11
N VAL A 256 -14.80 10.34 15.57
CA VAL A 256 -13.73 11.19 16.11
C VAL A 256 -14.02 11.60 17.56
N ALA A 257 -15.25 12.00 17.87
CA ALA A 257 -15.66 12.36 19.23
C ALA A 257 -15.55 11.18 20.21
N ALA A 258 -15.94 9.97 19.78
CA ALA A 258 -15.76 8.76 20.58
C ALA A 258 -14.28 8.43 20.81
N MET A 259 -13.45 8.50 19.77
CA MET A 259 -12.01 8.24 19.88
C MET A 259 -11.30 9.26 20.75
N ARG A 260 -11.71 10.54 20.76
CA ARG A 260 -11.18 11.59 21.65
C ARG A 260 -11.36 11.21 23.13
N ARG A 261 -12.56 10.77 23.52
CA ARG A 261 -12.82 10.32 24.91
C ARG A 261 -11.97 9.11 25.30
N ILE A 262 -11.81 8.13 24.39
CA ILE A 262 -10.97 6.95 24.64
C ILE A 262 -9.49 7.35 24.74
N ALA A 263 -9.03 8.23 23.86
CA ALA A 263 -7.66 8.73 23.81
C ALA A 263 -7.28 9.46 25.12
N GLU A 264 -8.16 10.32 25.62
CA GLU A 264 -8.02 11.02 26.90
C GLU A 264 -7.93 10.04 28.07
N ALA A 265 -8.88 9.10 28.18
CA ALA A 265 -8.89 8.10 29.25
C ALA A 265 -7.66 7.17 29.25
N ARG A 266 -6.98 7.03 28.11
CA ARG A 266 -5.80 6.17 27.93
C ARG A 266 -4.48 6.94 27.90
N GLY A 267 -4.51 8.28 27.91
CA GLY A 267 -3.30 9.12 27.78
C GLY A 267 -2.55 8.93 26.45
N VAL A 268 -3.26 8.70 25.34
CA VAL A 268 -2.68 8.51 24.00
C VAL A 268 -3.33 9.44 22.97
N SER A 269 -2.79 9.52 21.75
CA SER A 269 -3.40 10.32 20.68
C SER A 269 -4.59 9.62 20.03
N VAL A 270 -5.52 10.40 19.46
CA VAL A 270 -6.65 9.88 18.67
C VAL A 270 -6.16 9.03 17.50
N ALA A 271 -5.07 9.44 16.83
CA ALA A 271 -4.46 8.65 15.77
C ALA A 271 -4.03 7.24 16.24
N ARG A 272 -3.53 7.10 17.48
CA ARG A 272 -3.21 5.77 18.04
C ARG A 272 -4.46 4.93 18.27
N ILE A 273 -5.56 5.54 18.70
CA ILE A 273 -6.85 4.83 18.84
C ILE A 273 -7.36 4.37 17.47
N ALA A 274 -7.32 5.24 16.46
CA ALA A 274 -7.76 4.91 15.10
C ALA A 274 -6.91 3.79 14.48
N LEU A 275 -5.58 3.83 14.66
CA LEU A 275 -4.68 2.77 14.18
C LEU A 275 -4.86 1.44 14.92
N ALA A 276 -5.21 1.48 16.21
CA ALA A 276 -5.42 0.27 17.01
C ALA A 276 -6.81 -0.37 16.81
N TYR A 277 -7.75 0.36 16.20
CA TYR A 277 -9.04 -0.17 15.80
C TYR A 277 -8.93 -1.10 14.57
N VAL A 278 -8.03 -0.74 13.65
CA VAL A 278 -7.67 -1.52 12.45
C VAL A 278 -6.87 -2.75 12.87
#